data_AF-A0A7S2SGA5-F1
#
_entry.id   AF-A0A7S2SGA5-F1
#
_cell.length_a   1.000
_cell.length_b   1.000
_cell.length_c   1.000
_cell.angle_alpha   90.00
_cell.angle_beta   90.00
_cell.angle_gamma   90.00
#
_symmetry.space_group_name_H-M   'P 1'
#
loop_
_entity.id
_entity.type
_entity.pdbx_description
1 polymer ?
#
loop_
_entity_poly.entity_id
_entity_poly.type
_entity_poly.pdbx_seq_one_letter_code
_entity_poly.pdbx_strand_id
1 'polypeptide(L)'
;LMEARRAPAAASPARPVAAAAPPRHIRFPAGEEEGGKEEEEEENDAVAGHNDCEPAPPPAGSAAMAAMPPPASAPPSDQDLKEALGALVAGRNQQLAAESGDAEVLLDRKGWKERFYQSKLGDKDSPEERARMAEEYLRGLCWVARYYTQGCPSWHYFYPFHYAPFAVDLSYAVPRLGNVQFTKGKPFSPLTQLMAVLPADSSHCLPRSYAALMADSGSSLLDLYPKEFRLDPNGKPPQLRWLWVACLPFIDADRLRAAIEPLRSTLSAEELLRDKLGSAELIFSAFSDFGRSFTGTSGPAATTPAAASGGSGGGGG
;
A
#
# COMPACT_ATOMS: atom_id res chain seq x y z
N LEU A 1 62.44 5.69 42.01
CA LEU A 1 61.69 6.96 42.00
C LEU A 1 60.28 6.62 41.54
N MET A 2 59.32 6.21 42.40
CA MET A 2 58.70 6.97 43.50
C MET A 2 58.30 8.37 43.06
N GLU A 3 57.03 8.49 42.63
CA GLU A 3 56.09 9.63 42.74
C GLU A 3 54.96 9.41 41.71
N ALA A 4 53.68 9.68 41.93
CA ALA A 4 52.88 9.93 43.12
C ALA A 4 51.44 9.64 42.69
N ARG A 5 50.70 8.84 43.46
CA ARG A 5 49.25 8.66 43.28
C ARG A 5 48.56 9.97 43.65
N ARG A 6 47.73 10.50 42.76
CA ARG A 6 46.73 11.52 43.09
C ARG A 6 45.34 10.96 42.77
N ALA A 7 44.53 10.87 43.80
CA ALA A 7 43.06 10.82 43.75
C ALA A 7 42.55 12.01 44.58
N PRO A 8 41.25 12.38 44.58
CA PRO A 8 40.16 12.13 43.64
C PRO A 8 39.42 13.45 43.24
N ALA A 9 38.39 13.38 42.40
CA ALA A 9 37.30 14.38 42.43
C ALA A 9 35.95 13.68 42.22
N ALA A 10 34.98 14.09 43.03
CA ALA A 10 33.75 13.40 43.38
C ALA A 10 32.75 13.26 42.22
N ALA A 11 32.01 12.14 42.24
CA ALA A 11 30.85 11.89 41.40
C ALA A 11 29.73 12.90 41.72
N SER A 12 29.22 13.57 40.69
CA SER A 12 27.99 14.35 40.79
C SER A 12 26.78 13.41 40.63
N PRO A 13 25.69 13.57 41.41
CA PRO A 13 24.58 12.63 41.39
C PRO A 13 23.81 12.68 40.08
N ALA A 14 23.48 11.50 39.56
CA ALA A 14 22.66 11.32 38.37
C ALA A 14 21.29 12.00 38.55
N ARG A 15 20.94 12.84 37.56
CA ARG A 15 19.60 13.40 37.43
C ARG A 15 18.63 12.24 37.11
N PRO A 16 17.45 12.16 37.74
CA PRO A 16 16.51 11.09 37.45
C PRO A 16 16.05 11.19 35.99
N VAL A 17 16.22 10.09 35.26
CA VAL A 17 15.62 9.89 33.93
C VAL A 17 14.11 9.88 34.15
N ALA A 18 13.41 10.87 33.61
CA ALA A 18 11.97 10.90 33.61
C ALA A 18 11.46 9.64 32.90
N ALA A 19 10.61 8.87 33.59
CA ALA A 19 9.97 7.70 33.03
C ALA A 19 9.26 8.06 31.71
N ALA A 20 9.58 7.34 30.64
CA ALA A 20 8.90 7.46 29.37
C ALA A 20 7.39 7.21 29.58
N ALA A 21 6.56 8.13 29.10
CA ALA A 21 5.11 7.97 29.15
C ALA A 21 4.71 6.69 28.38
N PRO A 22 3.75 5.90 28.90
CA PRO A 22 3.32 4.69 28.22
C PRO A 22 2.72 5.02 26.84
N PRO A 23 2.87 4.10 25.85
CA PRO A 23 2.34 4.30 24.51
C PRO A 23 0.82 4.52 24.55
N ARG A 24 0.35 5.53 23.82
CA ARG A 24 -1.07 5.87 23.76
C ARG A 24 -1.82 4.82 22.96
N HIS A 25 -2.63 4.03 23.65
CA HIS A 25 -3.68 3.21 23.08
C HIS A 25 -4.77 4.12 22.51
N ILE A 26 -5.14 3.92 21.23
CA ILE A 26 -6.21 4.69 20.58
C ILE A 26 -7.37 3.73 20.29
N ARG A 27 -8.51 4.03 20.92
CA ARG A 27 -9.80 3.38 20.68
C ARG A 27 -10.46 4.05 19.47
N PHE A 28 -10.88 3.27 18.48
CA PHE A 28 -11.75 3.75 17.41
C PHE A 28 -13.17 3.95 17.97
N PRO A 29 -13.82 5.11 17.77
CA PRO A 29 -15.23 5.26 18.11
C PRO A 29 -16.08 4.42 17.16
N ALA A 30 -17.08 3.72 17.70
CA ALA A 30 -18.11 3.06 16.92
C ALA A 30 -18.92 4.13 16.16
N GLY A 31 -19.22 3.87 14.89
CA GLY A 31 -19.96 4.79 14.03
C GLY A 31 -21.36 5.08 14.60
N GLU A 32 -21.67 6.35 14.78
CA GLU A 32 -23.04 6.84 14.91
C GLU A 32 -23.55 7.15 13.51
N GLU A 33 -24.67 6.53 13.13
CA GLU A 33 -25.42 6.84 11.91
C GLU A 33 -26.06 8.22 12.06
N GLU A 34 -25.65 9.19 11.24
CA GLU A 34 -26.47 10.36 10.93
C GLU A 34 -26.75 10.40 9.43
N GLY A 35 -28.03 10.24 9.10
CA GLY A 35 -28.54 10.35 7.73
C GLY A 35 -28.55 11.80 7.25
N GLY A 36 -27.84 12.06 6.15
CA GLY A 36 -27.91 13.28 5.37
C GLY A 36 -28.36 12.96 3.95
N LYS A 37 -29.42 13.62 3.49
CA LYS A 37 -29.96 13.52 2.13
C LYS A 37 -28.95 14.11 1.13
N GLU A 38 -28.67 13.36 0.07
CA GLU A 38 -27.97 13.85 -1.12
C GLU A 38 -29.03 14.35 -2.13
N GLU A 39 -28.94 15.63 -2.52
CA GLU A 39 -29.65 16.18 -3.67
C GLU A 39 -28.67 16.18 -4.85
N GLU A 40 -29.09 15.54 -5.95
CA GLU A 40 -28.39 15.48 -7.23
C GLU A 40 -28.59 16.79 -8.00
N GLU A 41 -27.51 17.45 -8.43
CA GLU A 41 -27.58 18.50 -9.46
C GLU A 41 -27.05 17.95 -10.79
N GLU A 42 -27.97 17.76 -11.74
CA GLU A 42 -27.70 17.52 -13.16
C GLU A 42 -27.25 18.82 -13.84
N GLU A 43 -26.11 18.75 -14.53
CA GLU A 43 -25.60 19.77 -15.45
C GLU A 43 -26.38 19.70 -16.77
N ASN A 44 -27.12 20.76 -17.11
CA ASN A 44 -27.76 20.92 -18.42
C ASN A 44 -27.23 22.18 -19.14
N ASP A 45 -26.55 21.93 -20.25
CA ASP A 45 -26.11 22.89 -21.26
C ASP A 45 -27.30 23.37 -22.11
N ALA A 46 -27.51 24.69 -22.23
CA ALA A 46 -28.32 25.27 -23.30
C ALA A 46 -27.96 26.74 -23.59
N VAL A 47 -27.65 26.97 -24.87
CA VAL A 47 -27.29 28.25 -25.51
C VAL A 47 -28.53 29.00 -26.00
N ALA A 48 -28.63 30.30 -25.70
CA ALA A 48 -29.27 31.40 -26.48
C ALA A 48 -29.38 32.62 -25.53
N GLY A 49 -29.29 33.89 -25.91
CA GLY A 49 -29.23 34.61 -27.16
C GLY A 49 -29.29 36.12 -26.81
N HIS A 50 -28.64 36.92 -27.65
CA HIS A 50 -28.61 38.38 -27.77
C HIS A 50 -29.48 39.31 -26.88
N ASN A 51 -28.76 40.20 -26.18
CA ASN A 51 -28.85 41.69 -26.08
C ASN A 51 -30.19 42.42 -26.30
N ASP A 52 -30.58 43.20 -25.28
CA ASP A 52 -31.08 44.58 -25.42
C ASP A 52 -30.87 45.36 -24.10
N CYS A 53 -30.15 46.48 -24.13
CA CYS A 53 -30.41 47.64 -23.26
C CYS A 53 -29.66 48.90 -23.75
N GLU A 54 -30.42 49.95 -24.06
CA GLU A 54 -29.97 51.29 -24.46
C GLU A 54 -29.45 52.15 -23.27
N PRO A 55 -28.80 53.32 -23.52
CA PRO A 55 -27.70 53.84 -22.71
C PRO A 55 -28.05 55.00 -21.77
N ALA A 56 -27.15 55.28 -20.81
CA ALA A 56 -27.15 56.50 -19.99
C ALA A 56 -26.06 57.50 -20.48
N PRO A 57 -26.28 58.83 -20.35
CA PRO A 57 -25.41 59.87 -20.93
C PRO A 57 -24.23 60.25 -20.02
N PRO A 58 -23.19 60.93 -20.57
CA PRO A 58 -21.94 61.22 -19.86
C PRO A 58 -21.98 62.56 -19.12
N PRO A 59 -20.99 62.82 -18.24
CA PRO A 59 -20.31 64.11 -18.40
C PRO A 59 -18.78 64.05 -18.28
N ALA A 60 -18.20 64.75 -19.25
CA ALA A 60 -16.94 65.49 -19.32
C ALA A 60 -16.00 65.56 -18.10
N GLY A 61 -14.71 65.35 -18.39
CA GLY A 61 -13.69 66.32 -17.95
C GLY A 61 -12.35 65.75 -17.49
N SER A 62 -11.31 66.12 -18.23
CA SER A 62 -9.89 66.18 -17.86
C SER A 62 -9.06 64.90 -17.97
N ALA A 63 -8.31 64.84 -19.07
CA ALA A 63 -7.17 63.96 -19.26
C ALA A 63 -6.06 64.25 -18.24
N ALA A 64 -5.74 63.26 -17.41
CA ALA A 64 -4.45 63.12 -16.75
C ALA A 64 -3.93 61.71 -17.08
N MET A 65 -2.79 61.62 -17.75
CA MET A 65 -2.12 60.37 -18.06
C MET A 65 -1.68 59.68 -16.77
N ALA A 66 -2.48 58.73 -16.28
CA ALA A 66 -2.00 57.71 -15.37
C ALA A 66 -1.43 56.57 -16.21
N ALA A 67 -0.13 56.33 -16.07
CA ALA A 67 0.56 55.22 -16.70
C ALA A 67 -0.17 53.90 -16.39
N MET A 68 -0.47 53.12 -17.44
CA MET A 68 -1.02 51.78 -17.30
C MET A 68 -0.07 50.90 -16.47
N PRO A 69 -0.60 50.01 -15.61
CA PRO A 69 0.23 48.97 -15.01
C PRO A 69 0.89 48.14 -16.12
N PRO A 70 2.15 47.69 -15.94
CA PRO A 70 2.83 46.92 -16.97
C PRO A 70 2.04 45.63 -17.30
N PRO A 71 2.13 45.13 -18.54
CA PRO A 71 1.40 43.95 -18.97
C PRO A 71 1.79 42.76 -18.09
N ALA A 72 0.77 41.97 -17.71
CA ALA A 72 0.93 40.73 -16.96
C ALA A 72 2.11 39.92 -17.52
N SER A 73 3.02 39.54 -16.63
CA SER A 73 4.20 38.75 -16.93
C SER A 73 3.83 37.57 -17.83
N ALA A 74 4.67 37.32 -18.84
CA ALA A 74 4.54 36.19 -19.75
C ALA A 74 4.28 34.88 -18.96
N PRO A 75 3.48 33.94 -19.51
CA PRO A 75 3.21 32.67 -18.83
C PRO A 75 4.55 31.99 -18.48
N PRO A 76 4.66 31.45 -17.24
CA PRO A 76 5.91 30.89 -16.76
C PRO A 76 6.40 29.79 -17.70
N SER A 77 7.71 29.77 -17.96
CA SER A 77 8.31 28.75 -18.81
C SER A 77 8.27 27.39 -18.11
N ASP A 78 8.42 26.30 -18.88
CA ASP A 78 8.55 24.94 -18.33
C ASP A 78 9.67 24.82 -17.29
N GLN A 79 10.71 25.65 -17.40
CA GLN A 79 11.82 25.68 -16.46
C GLN A 79 11.43 26.37 -15.15
N ASP A 80 10.70 27.48 -15.22
CA ASP A 80 10.15 28.17 -14.06
C ASP A 80 9.16 27.27 -13.30
N LEU A 81 8.32 26.52 -14.03
CA LEU A 81 7.38 25.56 -13.44
C LEU A 81 8.12 24.41 -12.74
N LYS A 82 9.20 23.88 -13.34
CA LYS A 82 10.03 22.84 -12.72
C LYS A 82 10.71 23.34 -11.45
N GLU A 83 11.25 24.55 -11.47
CA GLU A 83 11.89 25.15 -10.30
C GLU A 83 10.88 25.44 -9.18
N ALA A 84 9.71 25.99 -9.53
CA ALA A 84 8.61 26.23 -8.58
C ALA A 84 8.10 24.92 -7.96
N LEU A 85 7.92 23.87 -8.76
CA LEU A 85 7.55 22.54 -8.28
C LEU A 85 8.64 21.97 -7.37
N GLY A 86 9.92 22.09 -7.76
CA GLY A 86 11.06 21.66 -6.94
C GLY A 86 11.11 22.36 -5.59
N ALA A 87 10.89 23.67 -5.55
CA ALA A 87 10.83 24.44 -4.30
C ALA A 87 9.64 24.04 -3.43
N LEU A 88 8.46 23.82 -4.04
CA LEU A 88 7.25 23.38 -3.33
C LEU A 88 7.45 21.98 -2.73
N VAL A 89 8.03 21.05 -3.49
CA VAL A 89 8.37 19.71 -3.03
C VAL A 89 9.42 19.77 -1.90
N ALA A 90 10.44 20.60 -2.03
CA ALA A 90 11.47 20.77 -1.00
C ALA A 90 10.89 21.35 0.31
N GLY A 91 10.04 22.38 0.21
CA GLY A 91 9.36 22.97 1.36
C GLY A 91 8.43 21.96 2.05
N ARG A 92 7.66 21.20 1.26
CA ARG A 92 6.81 20.11 1.77
C ARG A 92 7.64 19.05 2.48
N ASN A 93 8.76 18.62 1.92
CA ASN A 93 9.64 17.62 2.53
C ASN A 93 10.26 18.10 3.85
N GLN A 94 10.66 19.37 3.93
CA GLN A 94 11.18 19.97 5.17
C GLN A 94 10.12 20.02 6.27
N GLN A 95 8.89 20.42 5.92
CA GLN A 95 7.76 20.42 6.84
C GLN A 95 7.50 19.00 7.38
N LEU A 96 7.41 18.01 6.48
CA LEU A 96 7.19 16.62 6.87
C LEU A 96 8.31 16.09 7.77
N ALA A 97 9.57 16.46 7.51
CA ALA A 97 10.72 16.07 8.33
C ALA A 97 10.69 16.71 9.74
N ALA A 98 10.22 17.94 9.87
CA ALA A 98 10.05 18.59 11.17
C ALA A 98 8.91 17.97 12.00
N GLU A 99 7.90 17.43 11.31
CA GLU A 99 6.74 16.78 11.92
C GLU A 99 6.96 15.27 12.18
N SER A 100 8.03 14.68 11.64
CA SER A 100 8.42 13.29 11.87
C SER A 100 8.80 13.06 13.34
N GLY A 101 7.96 12.30 14.06
CA GLY A 101 8.04 12.14 15.53
C GLY A 101 9.02 11.10 16.08
N ASP A 102 9.92 10.51 15.30
CA ASP A 102 10.87 9.48 15.80
C ASP A 102 12.07 10.11 16.51
N ALA A 103 11.81 10.76 17.64
CA ALA A 103 12.84 11.32 18.53
C ALA A 103 13.65 10.25 19.29
N GLU A 104 13.25 8.98 19.24
CA GLU A 104 13.89 7.89 20.00
C GLU A 104 15.17 7.36 19.30
N VAL A 105 15.10 7.10 17.99
CA VAL A 105 16.21 6.44 17.27
C VAL A 105 17.36 7.41 16.98
N LEU A 106 17.06 8.66 16.60
CA LEU A 106 18.04 9.71 16.30
C LEU A 106 19.15 9.22 15.34
N LEU A 107 18.78 8.96 14.08
CA LEU A 107 19.66 8.37 13.06
C LEU A 107 20.92 9.21 12.75
N ASP A 108 20.90 10.50 13.09
CA ASP A 108 22.00 11.45 12.92
C ASP A 108 23.04 11.42 14.06
N ARG A 109 22.75 10.72 15.17
CA ARG A 109 23.61 10.69 16.36
C ARG A 109 24.32 9.34 16.52
N LYS A 110 25.56 9.37 17.03
CA LYS A 110 26.31 8.14 17.39
C LYS A 110 25.45 7.19 18.24
N GLY A 111 25.58 5.89 18.01
CA GLY A 111 24.75 4.87 18.66
C GLY A 111 23.35 4.68 18.05
N TRP A 112 23.08 5.27 16.88
CA TRP A 112 21.80 5.16 16.19
C TRP A 112 21.41 3.73 15.86
N LYS A 113 22.40 2.88 15.53
CA LYS A 113 22.16 1.50 15.12
C LYS A 113 21.65 0.68 16.29
N GLU A 114 22.28 0.82 17.44
CA GLU A 114 21.90 0.14 18.68
C GLU A 114 20.51 0.61 19.14
N ARG A 115 20.26 1.93 19.14
CA ARG A 115 18.94 2.48 19.49
C ARG A 115 17.85 1.99 18.53
N PHE A 116 18.13 1.94 17.23
CA PHE A 116 17.19 1.43 16.25
C PHE A 116 16.79 -0.02 16.56
N TYR A 117 17.78 -0.92 16.67
CA TYR A 117 17.46 -2.33 16.90
C TYR A 117 16.81 -2.55 18.25
N GLN A 118 17.25 -1.87 19.30
CA GLN A 118 16.62 -1.95 20.61
C GLN A 118 15.17 -1.47 20.59
N SER A 119 14.87 -0.34 19.93
CA SER A 119 13.51 0.20 19.82
C SER A 119 12.60 -0.67 18.94
N LYS A 120 13.11 -1.16 17.81
CA LYS A 120 12.31 -1.88 16.81
C LYS A 120 12.17 -3.39 17.09
N LEU A 121 13.17 -4.04 17.69
CA LEU A 121 13.15 -5.45 18.06
C LEU A 121 12.80 -5.71 19.53
N GLY A 122 12.94 -4.71 20.40
CA GLY A 122 12.63 -4.84 21.82
C GLY A 122 13.47 -5.94 22.49
N ASP A 123 12.80 -6.79 23.27
CA ASP A 123 13.44 -7.89 24.01
C ASP A 123 14.11 -8.95 23.13
N LYS A 124 13.79 -8.97 21.83
CA LYS A 124 14.37 -9.92 20.85
C LYS A 124 15.68 -9.41 20.27
N ASP A 125 16.12 -8.21 20.62
CA ASP A 125 17.33 -7.62 20.06
C ASP A 125 18.59 -8.41 20.49
N SER A 126 19.19 -9.12 19.53
CA SER A 126 20.47 -9.79 19.68
C SER A 126 21.28 -9.73 18.38
N PRO A 127 22.63 -9.87 18.41
CA PRO A 127 23.43 -9.98 17.20
C PRO A 127 22.94 -11.08 16.25
N GLU A 128 22.46 -12.19 16.79
CA GLU A 128 21.90 -13.32 16.04
C GLU A 128 20.57 -12.93 15.37
N GLU A 129 19.68 -12.23 16.06
CA GLU A 129 18.39 -11.83 15.50
C GLU A 129 18.56 -10.73 14.44
N ARG A 130 19.51 -9.81 14.63
CA ARG A 130 19.88 -8.81 13.60
C ARG A 130 20.46 -9.49 12.36
N ALA A 131 21.30 -10.49 12.54
CA ALA A 131 21.82 -11.31 11.45
C ALA A 131 20.70 -12.07 10.72
N ARG A 132 19.78 -12.69 11.47
CA ARG A 132 18.60 -13.38 10.93
C ARG A 132 17.72 -12.43 10.13
N MET A 133 17.49 -11.21 10.63
CA MET A 133 16.76 -10.16 9.91
C MET A 133 17.41 -9.83 8.56
N ALA A 134 18.73 -9.70 8.52
CA ALA A 134 19.49 -9.44 7.30
C ALA A 134 19.41 -10.60 6.30
N GLU A 135 19.58 -11.84 6.77
CA GLU A 135 19.49 -13.04 5.93
C GLU A 135 18.08 -13.24 5.36
N GLU A 136 17.04 -13.09 6.19
CA GLU A 136 15.65 -13.17 5.73
C GLU A 136 15.29 -12.03 4.77
N TYR A 137 15.86 -10.84 4.95
CA TYR A 137 15.63 -9.72 4.02
C TYR A 137 16.21 -10.04 2.64
N LEU A 138 17.45 -10.55 2.58
CA LEU A 138 18.07 -10.99 1.34
C LEU A 138 17.31 -12.16 0.69
N ARG A 139 16.85 -13.14 1.49
CA ARG A 139 15.96 -14.19 1.01
C ARG A 139 14.68 -13.61 0.40
N GLY A 140 14.10 -12.58 1.02
CA GLY A 140 12.93 -11.88 0.50
C GLY A 140 13.19 -11.22 -0.86
N LEU A 141 14.36 -10.60 -1.05
CA LEU A 141 14.76 -10.06 -2.35
C LEU A 141 14.85 -11.17 -3.42
N CYS A 142 15.42 -12.34 -3.08
CA CYS A 142 15.43 -13.49 -3.98
C CYS A 142 14.01 -14.00 -4.29
N TRP A 143 13.11 -14.00 -3.31
CA TRP A 143 11.71 -14.38 -3.50
C TRP A 143 11.03 -13.43 -4.48
N VAL A 144 11.17 -12.11 -4.30
CA VAL A 144 10.58 -11.09 -5.18
C VAL A 144 11.13 -11.19 -6.59
N ALA A 145 12.46 -11.30 -6.75
CA ALA A 145 13.07 -11.44 -8.07
C ALA A 145 12.54 -12.67 -8.82
N ARG A 146 12.41 -13.82 -8.14
CA ARG A 146 11.82 -15.03 -8.74
C ARG A 146 10.33 -14.88 -9.00
N TYR A 147 9.57 -14.21 -8.12
CA TYR A 147 8.15 -13.95 -8.32
C TYR A 147 7.88 -13.27 -9.67
N TYR A 148 8.64 -12.22 -9.99
CA TYR A 148 8.47 -11.48 -11.25
C TYR A 148 9.01 -12.21 -12.48
N THR A 149 10.03 -13.06 -12.34
CA THR A 149 10.71 -13.69 -13.49
C THR A 149 10.28 -15.13 -13.76
N GLN A 150 9.79 -15.84 -12.76
CA GLN A 150 9.51 -17.29 -12.78
C GLN A 150 8.15 -17.65 -12.13
N GLY A 151 7.39 -16.64 -11.66
CA GLY A 151 6.18 -16.82 -10.87
C GLY A 151 6.48 -17.12 -9.40
N CYS A 152 5.42 -17.25 -8.59
CA CYS A 152 5.52 -17.35 -7.13
C CYS A 152 6.42 -18.51 -6.65
N PRO A 153 7.60 -18.28 -6.07
CA PRO A 153 8.52 -19.37 -5.72
C PRO A 153 8.12 -20.11 -4.43
N SER A 154 7.36 -19.47 -3.53
CA SER A 154 6.77 -20.10 -2.34
C SER A 154 5.53 -19.36 -1.88
N TRP A 155 4.44 -20.08 -1.67
CA TRP A 155 3.20 -19.57 -1.07
C TRP A 155 3.28 -19.42 0.46
N HIS A 156 4.25 -20.07 1.12
CA HIS A 156 4.39 -20.05 2.58
C HIS A 156 5.42 -19.04 3.07
N TYR A 157 6.37 -18.67 2.21
CA TYR A 157 7.43 -17.74 2.59
C TYR A 157 6.86 -16.35 2.86
N PHE A 158 7.27 -15.75 3.98
CA PHE A 158 7.05 -14.35 4.31
C PHE A 158 8.28 -13.80 5.03
N TYR A 159 8.41 -12.48 5.04
CA TYR A 159 9.46 -11.81 5.81
C TYR A 159 9.02 -11.64 7.28
N PRO A 160 9.69 -12.27 8.26
CA PRO A 160 9.17 -12.40 9.62
C PRO A 160 9.57 -11.23 10.55
N PHE A 161 9.67 -10.02 10.00
CA PHE A 161 9.98 -8.80 10.74
C PHE A 161 9.16 -7.63 10.20
N HIS A 162 8.79 -6.68 11.06
CA HIS A 162 8.07 -5.47 10.64
C HIS A 162 9.00 -4.40 10.02
N TYR A 163 10.31 -4.52 10.21
CA TYR A 163 11.30 -3.51 9.83
C TYR A 163 12.43 -4.13 9.02
N ALA A 164 13.01 -3.34 8.12
CA ALA A 164 14.18 -3.71 7.36
C ALA A 164 15.47 -3.56 8.19
N PRO A 165 16.50 -4.37 7.92
CA PRO A 165 17.84 -4.20 8.48
C PRO A 165 18.57 -3.04 7.79
N PHE A 166 19.67 -2.57 8.37
CA PHE A 166 20.53 -1.60 7.68
C PHE A 166 21.37 -2.24 6.57
N ALA A 167 21.73 -1.44 5.56
CA ALA A 167 22.56 -1.90 4.45
C ALA A 167 23.93 -2.47 4.91
N VAL A 168 24.48 -1.94 6.00
CA VAL A 168 25.71 -2.48 6.60
C VAL A 168 25.52 -3.92 7.08
N ASP A 169 24.37 -4.27 7.65
CA ASP A 169 24.08 -5.64 8.10
C ASP A 169 23.85 -6.58 6.92
N LEU A 170 23.22 -6.09 5.86
CA LEU A 170 23.11 -6.82 4.60
C LEU A 170 24.49 -7.17 4.03
N SER A 171 25.45 -6.25 4.07
CA SER A 171 26.81 -6.50 3.57
C SER A 171 27.51 -7.67 4.29
N TYR A 172 27.21 -7.86 5.58
CA TYR A 172 27.71 -8.99 6.36
C TYR A 172 26.89 -10.26 6.16
N ALA A 173 25.63 -10.16 5.73
CA ALA A 173 24.77 -11.30 5.46
C ALA A 173 24.98 -11.90 4.07
N VAL A 174 25.35 -11.10 3.06
CA VAL A 174 25.57 -11.58 1.68
C VAL A 174 26.52 -12.77 1.59
N PRO A 175 27.70 -12.79 2.24
CA PRO A 175 28.59 -13.94 2.17
C PRO A 175 28.05 -15.22 2.84
N ARG A 176 27.06 -15.07 3.73
CA ARG A 176 26.42 -16.17 4.47
C ARG A 176 25.15 -16.68 3.79
N LEU A 177 24.57 -15.87 2.91
CA LEU A 177 23.42 -16.21 2.10
C LEU A 177 23.84 -17.28 1.09
N GLY A 178 23.80 -18.54 1.52
CA GLY A 178 24.05 -19.68 0.64
C GLY A 178 23.00 -19.81 -0.46
N ASN A 179 22.87 -21.02 -1.01
CA ASN A 179 21.89 -21.27 -2.05
C ASN A 179 20.45 -21.13 -1.52
N VAL A 180 19.75 -20.06 -1.92
CA VAL A 180 18.38 -19.80 -1.48
C VAL A 180 17.41 -20.73 -2.21
N GLN A 181 16.81 -21.64 -1.45
CA GLN A 181 15.79 -22.57 -1.92
C GLN A 181 14.43 -22.24 -1.31
N PHE A 182 13.39 -22.43 -2.12
CA PHE A 182 12.01 -22.17 -1.73
C PHE A 182 11.17 -23.42 -1.98
N THR A 183 10.35 -23.78 -0.99
CA THR A 183 9.33 -24.80 -1.16
C THR A 183 8.06 -24.15 -1.71
N LYS A 184 7.66 -24.51 -2.93
CA LYS A 184 6.51 -23.90 -3.63
C LYS A 184 5.26 -23.86 -2.77
N GLY A 185 4.91 -24.98 -2.15
CA GLY A 185 3.69 -25.07 -1.35
C GLY A 185 2.41 -24.92 -2.18
N LYS A 186 1.31 -24.62 -1.50
CA LYS A 186 0.00 -24.36 -2.12
C LYS A 186 -0.57 -23.07 -1.53
N PRO A 187 -1.36 -22.30 -2.28
CA PRO A 187 -2.09 -21.17 -1.72
C PRO A 187 -3.04 -21.64 -0.63
N PHE A 188 -3.40 -20.74 0.27
CA PHE A 188 -4.55 -20.94 1.15
C PHE A 188 -5.84 -21.09 0.34
N SER A 189 -6.82 -21.81 0.89
CA SER A 189 -8.17 -21.75 0.36
C SER A 189 -8.73 -20.34 0.59
N PRO A 190 -9.72 -19.88 -0.19
CA PRO A 190 -10.32 -18.57 -0.03
C PRO A 190 -10.75 -18.26 1.42
N LEU A 191 -11.43 -19.19 2.11
CA LEU A 191 -11.87 -18.96 3.49
C LEU A 191 -10.71 -18.97 4.49
N THR A 192 -9.71 -19.84 4.28
CA THR A 192 -8.48 -19.85 5.10
C THR A 192 -7.73 -18.53 4.95
N GLN A 193 -7.65 -18.00 3.73
CA GLN A 193 -7.04 -16.70 3.47
C GLN A 193 -7.82 -15.57 4.15
N LEU A 194 -9.16 -15.58 4.07
CA LEU A 194 -9.98 -14.58 4.76
C LEU A 194 -9.74 -14.59 6.27
N MET A 195 -9.64 -15.77 6.89
CA MET A 195 -9.25 -15.89 8.30
C MET A 195 -7.87 -15.31 8.59
N ALA A 196 -6.94 -15.36 7.63
CA ALA A 196 -5.58 -14.86 7.79
C ALA A 196 -5.43 -13.35 7.55
N VAL A 197 -6.42 -12.68 6.93
CA VAL A 197 -6.29 -11.26 6.54
C VAL A 197 -7.33 -10.35 7.18
N LEU A 198 -8.53 -10.85 7.46
CA LEU A 198 -9.61 -10.02 7.96
C LEU A 198 -9.46 -9.76 9.47
N PRO A 199 -9.75 -8.53 9.92
CA PRO A 199 -9.96 -8.27 11.33
C PRO A 199 -11.29 -8.86 11.81
N ALA A 200 -11.45 -9.01 13.12
CA ALA A 200 -12.67 -9.54 13.73
C ALA A 200 -13.94 -8.72 13.37
N ASP A 201 -13.80 -7.42 13.13
CA ASP A 201 -14.91 -6.53 12.74
C ASP A 201 -15.50 -6.89 11.36
N SER A 202 -14.69 -7.52 10.49
CA SER A 202 -15.12 -8.02 9.18
C SER A 202 -15.51 -9.51 9.21
N SER A 203 -15.75 -10.09 10.38
CA SER A 203 -16.10 -11.51 10.54
C SER A 203 -17.40 -11.92 9.83
N HIS A 204 -18.27 -10.97 9.49
CA HIS A 204 -19.47 -11.21 8.69
C HIS A 204 -19.19 -11.72 7.26
N CYS A 205 -17.98 -11.54 6.73
CA CYS A 205 -17.57 -12.10 5.43
C CYS A 205 -17.29 -13.62 5.47
N LEU A 206 -17.23 -14.20 6.67
CA LEU A 206 -16.88 -15.59 6.92
C LEU A 206 -18.11 -16.44 7.31
N PRO A 207 -18.04 -17.77 7.15
CA PRO A 207 -19.01 -18.68 7.76
C PRO A 207 -19.13 -18.43 9.26
N ARG A 208 -20.33 -18.61 9.81
CA ARG A 208 -20.60 -18.34 11.23
C ARG A 208 -19.68 -19.13 12.18
N SER A 209 -19.35 -20.37 11.84
CA SER A 209 -18.44 -21.20 12.63
C SER A 209 -17.00 -20.67 12.63
N TYR A 210 -16.57 -20.06 11.53
CA TYR A 210 -15.22 -19.48 11.40
C TYR A 210 -15.17 -18.10 12.06
N ALA A 211 -16.21 -17.28 11.88
CA ALA A 211 -16.36 -15.99 12.56
C ALA A 211 -16.26 -16.11 14.09
N ALA A 212 -16.81 -17.18 14.67
CA ALA A 212 -16.70 -17.44 16.10
C ALA A 212 -15.24 -17.56 16.58
N LEU A 213 -14.33 -18.12 15.76
CA LEU A 213 -12.91 -18.23 16.12
C LEU A 213 -12.21 -16.87 16.26
N MET A 214 -12.75 -15.79 15.70
CA MET A 214 -12.17 -14.45 15.78
C MET A 214 -12.56 -13.69 17.06
N ALA A 215 -13.67 -14.07 17.69
CA ALA A 215 -14.28 -13.29 18.77
C ALA A 215 -14.43 -14.05 20.09
N ASP A 216 -14.53 -15.38 20.03
CA ASP A 216 -14.85 -16.19 21.20
C ASP A 216 -13.66 -16.28 22.16
N SER A 217 -13.91 -16.08 23.45
CA SER A 217 -12.84 -16.02 24.47
C SER A 217 -12.11 -17.36 24.65
N GLY A 218 -12.77 -18.47 24.28
CA GLY A 218 -12.18 -19.81 24.28
C GLY A 218 -11.43 -20.16 22.99
N SER A 219 -11.40 -19.27 22.00
CA SER A 219 -10.74 -19.54 20.73
C SER A 219 -9.23 -19.63 20.89
N SER A 220 -8.65 -20.69 20.32
CA SER A 220 -7.21 -20.85 20.21
C SER A 220 -6.56 -19.91 19.20
N LEU A 221 -7.31 -19.01 18.56
CA LEU A 221 -6.79 -18.02 17.60
C LEU A 221 -7.01 -16.56 18.05
N LEU A 222 -7.58 -16.34 19.24
CA LEU A 222 -8.01 -15.00 19.67
C LEU A 222 -6.85 -13.98 19.71
N ASP A 223 -5.64 -14.42 20.05
CA ASP A 223 -4.42 -13.60 20.05
C ASP A 223 -4.01 -13.08 18.67
N LEU A 224 -4.50 -13.69 17.58
CA LEU A 224 -4.27 -13.23 16.22
C LEU A 224 -5.20 -12.07 15.83
N TYR A 225 -6.23 -11.78 16.62
CA TYR A 225 -7.24 -10.75 16.34
C TYR A 225 -7.29 -9.69 17.45
N PRO A 226 -6.18 -8.96 17.69
CA PRO A 226 -6.16 -7.94 18.72
C PRO A 226 -7.10 -6.77 18.35
N LYS A 227 -7.92 -6.32 19.30
CA LYS A 227 -8.76 -5.12 19.14
C LYS A 227 -7.93 -3.85 19.03
N GLU A 228 -6.76 -3.84 19.65
CA GLU A 228 -5.82 -2.74 19.64
C GLU A 228 -4.42 -3.27 19.35
N PHE A 229 -3.71 -2.60 18.45
CA PHE A 229 -2.32 -2.93 18.12
C PHE A 229 -1.50 -1.65 17.97
N ARG A 230 -0.18 -1.78 18.12
CA ARG A 230 0.72 -0.64 18.02
C ARG A 230 0.87 -0.20 16.57
N LEU A 231 0.69 1.10 16.33
CA LEU A 231 1.09 1.75 15.09
C LEU A 231 2.38 2.52 15.35
N ASP A 232 3.44 2.18 14.61
CA ASP A 232 4.73 2.85 14.72
C ASP A 232 4.92 3.84 13.56
N PRO A 233 5.05 5.15 13.83
CA PRO A 233 5.31 6.15 12.80
C PRO A 233 6.58 5.85 11.99
N ASN A 234 7.60 5.25 12.60
CA ASN A 234 8.88 4.93 11.96
C ASN A 234 9.46 6.11 11.15
N GLY A 235 9.45 7.30 11.75
CA GLY A 235 9.92 8.53 11.12
C GLY A 235 8.97 9.15 10.09
N LYS A 236 7.72 8.70 10.01
CA LYS A 236 6.68 9.29 9.16
C LYS A 236 5.81 10.27 9.94
N PRO A 237 5.35 11.37 9.31
CA PRO A 237 4.58 12.39 9.99
C PRO A 237 3.14 11.93 10.29
N PRO A 238 2.47 12.50 11.30
CA PRO A 238 1.14 12.06 11.76
C PRO A 238 0.01 12.20 10.75
N GLN A 239 0.15 13.04 9.73
CA GLN A 239 -0.84 13.21 8.67
C GLN A 239 -0.76 12.07 7.65
N LEU A 240 0.35 11.31 7.63
CA LEU A 240 0.57 10.18 6.72
C LEU A 240 0.47 8.84 7.48
N ARG A 241 -0.57 8.65 8.31
CA ARG A 241 -0.72 7.44 9.14
C ARG A 241 -0.74 6.14 8.34
N TRP A 242 -1.14 6.17 7.07
CA TRP A 242 -1.11 5.00 6.18
C TRP A 242 0.31 4.53 5.84
N LEU A 243 1.34 5.34 6.13
CA LEU A 243 2.74 4.95 6.02
C LEU A 243 3.30 4.38 7.33
N TRP A 244 2.53 4.41 8.42
CA TRP A 244 2.93 3.87 9.71
C TRP A 244 2.94 2.35 9.67
N VAL A 245 3.80 1.75 10.47
CA VAL A 245 3.95 0.30 10.55
C VAL A 245 2.90 -0.25 11.51
N ALA A 246 2.02 -1.11 11.00
CA ALA A 246 1.09 -1.88 11.83
C ALA A 246 1.82 -3.07 12.48
N CYS A 247 2.10 -2.98 13.79
CA CYS A 247 2.76 -4.04 14.54
C CYS A 247 1.76 -5.13 14.97
N LEU A 248 1.24 -5.86 13.98
CA LEU A 248 0.37 -7.03 14.20
C LEU A 248 1.19 -8.30 14.45
N PRO A 249 0.67 -9.26 15.23
CA PRO A 249 1.28 -10.57 15.35
C PRO A 249 1.28 -11.28 13.98
N PHE A 250 2.36 -11.98 13.66
CA PHE A 250 2.39 -12.83 12.47
C PHE A 250 1.58 -14.10 12.72
N ILE A 251 0.78 -14.50 11.73
CA ILE A 251 -0.06 -15.70 11.81
C ILE A 251 0.78 -16.96 11.64
N ASP A 252 0.59 -17.91 12.54
CA ASP A 252 1.05 -19.28 12.37
C ASP A 252 0.06 -20.03 11.45
N ALA A 253 0.51 -20.33 10.23
CA ALA A 253 -0.29 -20.97 9.19
C ALA A 253 -0.77 -22.37 9.59
N ASP A 254 0.04 -23.13 10.33
CA ASP A 254 -0.29 -24.50 10.73
C ASP A 254 -1.30 -24.48 11.87
N ARG A 255 -1.12 -23.58 12.84
CA ARG A 255 -2.09 -23.33 13.92
C ARG A 255 -3.44 -22.88 13.37
N LEU A 256 -3.45 -21.96 12.40
CA LEU A 256 -4.67 -21.49 11.74
C LEU A 256 -5.39 -22.66 11.05
N ARG A 257 -4.65 -23.45 10.26
CA ARG A 257 -5.22 -24.61 9.54
C ARG A 257 -5.79 -25.65 10.49
N ALA A 258 -5.08 -25.95 11.57
CA ALA A 258 -5.51 -26.93 12.58
C ALA A 258 -6.81 -26.51 13.29
N ALA A 259 -7.03 -25.21 13.50
CA ALA A 259 -8.24 -24.70 14.13
C ALA A 259 -9.47 -24.71 13.20
N ILE A 260 -9.29 -24.47 11.90
CA ILE A 260 -10.40 -24.40 10.93
C ILE A 260 -10.81 -25.77 10.36
N GLU A 261 -9.87 -26.71 10.25
CA GLU A 261 -10.12 -28.01 9.59
C GLU A 261 -11.29 -28.79 10.21
N PRO A 262 -11.43 -28.89 11.56
CA PRO A 262 -12.57 -29.57 12.18
C PRO A 262 -13.92 -28.93 11.83
N LEU A 263 -13.93 -27.61 11.63
CA LEU A 263 -15.13 -26.83 11.34
C LEU A 263 -15.53 -26.91 9.87
N ARG A 264 -14.69 -27.45 8.98
CA ARG A 264 -15.01 -27.61 7.56
C ARG A 264 -16.29 -28.42 7.32
N SER A 265 -16.59 -29.35 8.23
CA SER A 265 -17.83 -30.15 8.23
C SER A 265 -19.11 -29.35 8.52
N THR A 266 -18.98 -28.16 9.10
CA THR A 266 -20.11 -27.28 9.46
C THR A 266 -20.53 -26.36 8.32
N LEU A 267 -19.74 -26.29 7.25
CA LEU A 267 -19.96 -25.40 6.12
C LEU A 267 -21.12 -25.89 5.24
N SER A 268 -21.93 -24.94 4.79
CA SER A 268 -22.96 -25.19 3.78
C SER A 268 -22.35 -25.58 2.42
N ALA A 269 -23.17 -26.14 1.53
CA ALA A 269 -22.74 -26.49 0.18
C ALA A 269 -22.25 -25.27 -0.63
N GLU A 270 -22.89 -24.11 -0.44
CA GLU A 270 -22.48 -22.85 -1.05
C GLU A 270 -21.12 -22.37 -0.51
N GLU A 271 -20.92 -22.44 0.81
CA GLU A 271 -19.65 -22.06 1.45
C GLU A 271 -18.50 -22.97 1.01
N LEU A 272 -18.75 -24.26 0.89
CA LEU A 272 -17.79 -25.23 0.34
C LEU A 272 -17.50 -24.98 -1.15
N LEU A 273 -18.45 -24.42 -1.90
CA LEU A 273 -18.24 -24.06 -3.30
C LEU A 273 -17.32 -22.84 -3.43
N ARG A 274 -17.55 -21.78 -2.64
CA ARG A 274 -16.69 -20.57 -2.65
C ARG A 274 -15.31 -20.80 -2.04
N ASP A 275 -15.11 -21.83 -1.22
CA ASP A 275 -13.79 -22.21 -0.67
C ASP A 275 -12.92 -23.01 -1.65
N LYS A 276 -13.35 -23.18 -2.91
CA LYS A 276 -12.56 -23.85 -3.96
C LYS A 276 -11.74 -22.84 -4.75
N LEU A 277 -10.60 -23.31 -5.25
CA LEU A 277 -9.84 -22.58 -6.27
C LEU A 277 -10.58 -22.69 -7.61
N GLY A 278 -10.79 -21.55 -8.26
CA GLY A 278 -11.40 -21.50 -9.59
C GLY A 278 -10.43 -21.93 -10.70
N SER A 279 -11.00 -22.15 -11.89
CA SER A 279 -10.26 -22.34 -13.14
C SER A 279 -10.37 -21.08 -14.00
N ALA A 280 -9.34 -20.81 -14.81
CA ALA A 280 -9.44 -19.79 -15.84
C ALA A 280 -10.43 -20.25 -16.92
N GLU A 281 -11.40 -19.40 -17.25
CA GLU A 281 -12.35 -19.62 -18.34
C GLU A 281 -12.01 -18.72 -19.52
N LEU A 282 -11.92 -19.31 -20.71
CA LEU A 282 -11.77 -18.57 -21.95
C LEU A 282 -13.15 -18.41 -22.59
N ILE A 283 -13.67 -17.19 -22.56
CA ILE A 283 -14.95 -16.84 -23.16
C ILE A 283 -14.68 -16.19 -24.51
N PHE A 284 -15.27 -16.73 -25.57
CA PHE A 284 -15.16 -16.20 -26.92
C PHE A 284 -16.52 -16.19 -27.61
N SER A 285 -16.68 -15.26 -28.54
CA SER A 285 -17.85 -15.25 -29.41
C SER A 285 -17.81 -16.46 -30.35
N ALA A 286 -18.92 -17.21 -30.42
CA ALA A 286 -19.09 -18.29 -31.38
C ALA A 286 -18.97 -17.81 -32.84
N PHE A 287 -19.13 -16.51 -33.09
CA PHE A 287 -19.01 -15.93 -34.43
C PHE A 287 -17.59 -15.56 -34.82
N SER A 288 -16.65 -15.50 -33.88
CA SER A 288 -15.24 -15.24 -34.18
C SER A 288 -14.60 -16.43 -34.90
N ASP A 289 -13.55 -16.20 -35.70
CA ASP A 289 -12.83 -17.29 -36.37
C ASP A 289 -12.29 -18.32 -35.37
N PHE A 290 -11.82 -17.83 -34.21
CA PHE A 290 -11.42 -18.68 -33.10
C PHE A 290 -12.60 -19.50 -32.55
N GLY A 291 -13.76 -18.89 -32.36
CA GLY A 291 -14.95 -19.61 -31.86
C GLY A 291 -15.50 -20.64 -32.83
N ARG A 292 -15.51 -20.32 -34.13
CA ARG A 292 -15.89 -21.23 -35.21
C ARG A 292 -15.01 -22.48 -35.29
N SER A 293 -13.72 -22.33 -34.93
CA SER A 293 -12.78 -23.45 -34.86
C SER A 293 -13.14 -24.47 -33.76
N PHE A 294 -13.78 -24.02 -32.67
CA PHE A 294 -14.25 -24.90 -31.58
C PHE A 294 -15.62 -25.51 -31.88
N THR A 295 -16.50 -24.83 -32.61
CA THR A 295 -17.85 -25.31 -32.94
C THR A 295 -17.91 -26.20 -34.18
N GLY A 296 -16.78 -26.41 -34.88
CA GLY A 296 -16.71 -27.24 -36.09
C GLY A 296 -17.43 -26.65 -37.31
N THR A 297 -17.81 -25.37 -37.24
CA THR A 297 -18.53 -24.66 -38.31
C THR A 297 -17.55 -23.77 -39.05
N SER A 298 -16.87 -24.30 -40.07
CA SER A 298 -16.21 -23.44 -41.06
C SER A 298 -17.30 -22.57 -41.71
N GLY A 299 -17.33 -21.28 -41.37
CA GLY A 299 -18.26 -20.34 -41.99
C GLY A 299 -17.99 -20.28 -43.51
N PRO A 300 -19.04 -20.11 -44.34
CA PRO A 300 -18.84 -19.99 -45.79
C PRO A 300 -17.95 -18.78 -46.08
N ALA A 301 -16.94 -18.99 -46.93
CA ALA A 301 -16.03 -17.94 -47.38
C ALA A 301 -16.83 -16.73 -47.86
N ALA A 302 -16.53 -15.56 -47.30
CA ALA A 302 -17.13 -14.29 -47.72
C ALA A 302 -16.92 -14.13 -49.23
N THR A 303 -18.01 -14.31 -49.99
CA THR A 303 -18.00 -14.08 -51.43
C THR A 303 -18.10 -12.57 -51.63
N THR A 304 -16.98 -11.95 -51.96
CA THR A 304 -16.94 -10.55 -52.40
C THR A 304 -17.80 -10.42 -53.66
N PRO A 305 -18.79 -9.51 -53.72
CA PRO A 305 -19.54 -9.31 -54.95
C PRO A 305 -18.63 -8.65 -56.00
N ALA A 306 -18.59 -9.24 -57.19
CA ALA A 306 -17.85 -8.75 -58.33
C ALA A 306 -18.26 -7.31 -58.67
N ALA A 307 -17.28 -6.41 -58.69
CA ALA A 307 -17.45 -5.07 -59.21
C ALA A 307 -17.83 -5.15 -60.70
N ALA A 308 -19.01 -4.63 -61.04
CA ALA A 308 -19.43 -4.43 -62.41
C ALA A 308 -18.48 -3.43 -63.11
N SER A 309 -17.68 -3.92 -64.05
CA SER A 309 -16.94 -3.08 -64.99
C SER A 309 -17.87 -2.68 -66.15
N GLY A 310 -18.46 -1.49 -66.02
CA GLY A 310 -19.05 -0.78 -67.15
C GLY A 310 -17.99 0.03 -67.90
N GLY A 311 -17.88 -0.18 -69.21
CA GLY A 311 -17.70 0.93 -70.14
C GLY A 311 -16.49 0.91 -71.10
N SER A 312 -16.84 1.17 -72.38
CA SER A 312 -16.02 1.61 -73.52
C SER A 312 -15.34 0.50 -74.35
N GLY A 313 -15.50 0.39 -75.67
CA GLY A 313 -16.16 1.21 -76.68
C GLY A 313 -15.46 1.02 -78.05
N GLY A 314 -16.23 0.90 -79.13
CA GLY A 314 -15.88 1.42 -80.47
C GLY A 314 -15.01 0.59 -81.43
N GLY A 315 -15.54 0.43 -82.67
CA GLY A 315 -14.84 0.06 -83.91
C GLY A 315 -15.52 -1.16 -84.57
N GLY A 316 -16.07 -1.15 -85.78
CA GLY A 316 -15.96 -0.28 -86.96
C GLY A 316 -15.95 -1.22 -88.17
N GLY A 317 -16.86 -1.02 -89.14
CA GLY A 317 -16.99 -1.83 -90.35
C GLY A 317 -18.42 -2.06 -90.79
#